data_AF-A0A3Q1EYH3-F1
#
_entry.id   AF-A0A3Q1EYH3-F1
#
_cell.length_a   1.000
_cell.length_b   1.000
_cell.length_c   1.000
_cell.angle_alpha   90.00
_cell.angle_beta   90.00
_cell.angle_gamma   90.00
#
_symmetry.space_group_name_H-M   'P 1'
#
loop_
_entity.id
_entity.type
_entity.pdbx_description
1 polymer ?
#
loop_
_entity_poly.entity_id
_entity_poly.type
_entity_poly.pdbx_seq_one_letter_code
_entity_poly.pdbx_strand_id
1 'polypeptide(L)'
;IKSLRQDNSITILPANKGRTTVIMDTDTYDKQLTNMLENRNTYEVLQKDPTEEKKRTLKTLLKPLLELNKITPEAYSHLTPTANVTPRIYGTPKIHKKDTPLCPIVDSIGSHQNNSLQKTYSHGPVPPLTIRTSHSTQTFSSQNTLRTD
;
A
#
# COMPACT_ATOMS: atom_id res chain seq x y z
N ILE A 1 27.25 -4.94 9.27
CA ILE A 1 25.77 -4.72 9.16
C ILE A 1 25.41 -3.25 9.06
N LYS A 2 25.97 -2.34 9.88
CA LYS A 2 25.69 -0.88 9.73
C LYS A 2 26.06 -0.33 8.34
N SER A 3 27.18 -0.80 7.76
CA SER A 3 27.61 -0.45 6.41
C SER A 3 26.62 -0.86 5.32
N LEU A 4 26.05 -2.07 5.39
CA LEU A 4 25.06 -2.53 4.41
C LEU A 4 23.77 -1.71 4.43
N ARG A 5 23.37 -1.16 5.59
CA ARG A 5 22.16 -0.32 5.66
C ARG A 5 22.34 1.06 5.03
N GLN A 6 23.57 1.49 4.81
CA GLN A 6 23.90 2.80 4.22
C GLN A 6 24.13 2.70 2.70
N ASP A 7 24.18 1.48 2.18
CA ASP A 7 24.36 1.23 0.76
C ASP A 7 23.01 1.27 0.04
N ASN A 8 22.78 2.32 -0.75
CA ASN A 8 21.55 2.51 -1.51
C ASN A 8 21.46 1.62 -2.76
N SER A 9 22.58 0.99 -3.17
CA SER A 9 22.58 0.06 -4.31
C SER A 9 21.95 -1.29 -3.99
N ILE A 10 21.73 -1.58 -2.70
CA ILE A 10 21.11 -2.83 -2.26
C ILE A 10 19.78 -2.58 -1.54
N THR A 11 18.84 -3.46 -1.81
CA THR A 11 17.54 -3.53 -1.14
C THR A 11 17.52 -4.78 -0.25
N ILE A 12 17.19 -4.59 1.03
CA ILE A 12 17.13 -5.66 2.03
C ILE A 12 15.67 -5.90 2.42
N LEU A 13 15.14 -7.09 2.11
CA LEU A 13 13.72 -7.43 2.30
C LEU A 13 13.56 -8.82 2.93
N PRO A 14 12.46 -9.07 3.66
CA PRO A 14 12.09 -10.43 4.02
C PRO A 14 11.68 -11.23 2.77
N ALA A 15 12.09 -12.50 2.73
CA ALA A 15 11.60 -13.45 1.74
C ALA A 15 10.12 -13.75 1.98
N ASN A 16 9.39 -14.01 0.89
CA ASN A 16 7.98 -14.38 0.95
C ASN A 16 7.71 -15.67 1.77
N LYS A 17 8.67 -16.60 1.79
CA LYS A 17 8.60 -17.85 2.55
C LYS A 17 9.98 -18.20 3.13
N GLY A 18 9.99 -18.85 4.29
CA GLY A 18 11.21 -19.43 4.87
C GLY A 18 11.86 -18.63 6.00
N ARG A 19 11.27 -17.50 6.43
CA ARG A 19 11.82 -16.60 7.47
C ARG A 19 13.27 -16.15 7.17
N THR A 20 13.57 -15.98 5.88
CA THR A 20 14.89 -15.59 5.39
C THR A 20 14.89 -14.11 5.01
N THR A 21 16.04 -13.45 5.11
CA THR A 21 16.27 -12.10 4.57
C THR A 21 16.97 -12.21 3.23
N VAL A 22 16.52 -11.42 2.25
CA VAL A 22 17.09 -11.33 0.90
C VAL A 22 17.78 -9.99 0.75
N ILE A 23 18.97 -10.02 0.17
CA ILE A 23 19.68 -8.83 -0.31
C ILE A 23 19.66 -8.92 -1.83
N MET A 24 19.17 -7.87 -2.47
CA MET A 24 19.13 -7.78 -3.94
C MET A 24 19.55 -6.39 -4.39
N ASP A 25 20.03 -6.30 -5.62
CA ASP A 25 20.31 -5.02 -6.27
C ASP A 25 19.03 -4.17 -6.39
N THR A 26 19.11 -2.89 -6.02
CA THR A 26 17.97 -1.96 -5.99
C THR A 26 17.40 -1.75 -7.40
N ASP A 27 18.26 -1.60 -8.41
CA ASP A 27 17.80 -1.41 -9.80
C ASP A 27 17.03 -2.63 -10.31
N THR A 28 17.48 -3.83 -9.95
CA THR A 28 16.82 -5.09 -10.28
C THR A 28 15.46 -5.20 -9.59
N TYR A 29 15.38 -4.81 -8.31
CA TYR A 29 14.12 -4.77 -7.56
C TYR A 29 13.12 -3.81 -8.20
N ASP A 30 13.55 -2.58 -8.49
CA ASP A 30 12.71 -1.54 -9.06
C ASP A 30 12.21 -1.91 -10.46
N LYS A 31 13.06 -2.53 -11.28
CA LYS A 31 12.66 -3.07 -12.60
C LYS A 31 11.60 -4.16 -12.46
N GLN A 32 11.79 -5.14 -11.57
CA GLN A 32 10.79 -6.20 -11.37
C GLN A 32 9.46 -5.65 -10.87
N LEU A 33 9.50 -4.69 -9.93
CA LEU A 33 8.30 -4.07 -9.40
C LEU A 33 7.59 -3.24 -10.48
N THR A 34 8.33 -2.46 -11.26
CA THR A 34 7.77 -1.64 -12.35
C THR A 34 7.14 -2.52 -13.43
N ASN A 35 7.84 -3.56 -13.90
CA ASN A 35 7.32 -4.50 -14.90
C ASN A 35 6.01 -5.16 -14.44
N MET A 36 5.90 -5.47 -13.14
CA MET A 36 4.67 -6.02 -12.58
C MET A 36 3.50 -5.02 -12.62
N LEU A 37 3.76 -3.74 -12.38
CA LEU A 37 2.77 -2.66 -12.37
C LEU A 37 2.40 -2.15 -13.77
N GLU A 38 3.24 -2.42 -14.77
CA GLU A 38 2.97 -2.07 -16.17
C GLU A 38 1.88 -2.95 -16.81
N ASN A 39 1.50 -4.07 -16.19
CA ASN A 39 0.45 -4.94 -16.70
C ASN A 39 -0.93 -4.24 -16.67
N ARG A 40 -1.34 -3.68 -17.81
CA ARG A 40 -2.62 -2.96 -17.99
C ARG A 40 -3.87 -3.83 -17.95
N ASN A 41 -3.73 -5.15 -18.01
CA ASN A 41 -4.88 -6.05 -17.79
C ASN A 41 -5.25 -6.14 -16.30
N THR A 42 -4.29 -5.83 -15.41
CA THR A 42 -4.46 -5.92 -13.95
C THR A 42 -4.49 -4.55 -13.28
N TYR A 43 -3.69 -3.59 -13.77
CA TYR A 43 -3.50 -2.29 -13.13
C TYR A 43 -3.80 -1.11 -14.06
N GLU A 44 -4.47 -0.11 -13.49
CA GLU A 44 -4.79 1.16 -14.13
C GLU A 44 -3.92 2.29 -13.55
N VAL A 45 -3.50 3.23 -14.40
CA VAL A 45 -2.88 4.47 -13.94
C VAL A 45 -3.97 5.47 -13.57
N LEU A 46 -3.96 5.92 -12.32
CA LEU A 46 -4.85 7.00 -11.90
C LEU A 46 -4.22 8.36 -12.18
N GLN A 47 -4.97 9.25 -12.82
CA GLN A 47 -4.55 10.63 -13.09
C GLN A 47 -4.60 11.52 -11.84
N LYS A 48 -5.44 11.16 -10.87
CA LYS A 48 -5.66 11.91 -9.64
C LYS A 48 -5.93 10.95 -8.49
N ASP A 49 -5.49 11.30 -7.29
CA ASP A 49 -5.83 10.57 -6.07
C ASP A 49 -7.34 10.67 -5.80
N PRO A 50 -8.10 9.55 -5.82
CA PRO A 50 -9.55 9.56 -5.60
C PRO A 50 -9.92 9.63 -4.12
N THR A 51 -8.95 9.68 -3.20
CA THR A 51 -9.15 9.63 -1.75
C THR A 51 -10.15 10.67 -1.26
N GLU A 52 -9.95 11.94 -1.60
CA GLU A 52 -10.81 13.02 -1.11
C GLU A 52 -12.23 12.95 -1.68
N GLU A 53 -12.35 12.50 -2.93
CA GLU A 53 -13.65 12.27 -3.56
C GLU A 53 -14.41 11.15 -2.85
N LYS A 54 -13.76 10.01 -2.63
CA LYS A 54 -14.34 8.86 -1.90
C LYS A 54 -14.78 9.26 -0.49
N LYS A 55 -13.98 10.05 0.22
CA LYS A 55 -14.37 10.61 1.53
C LYS A 55 -15.60 11.47 1.47
N ARG A 56 -15.66 12.39 0.50
CA ARG A 56 -16.80 13.29 0.35
C ARG A 56 -18.06 12.48 0.11
N THR A 57 -18.01 11.52 -0.81
CA THR A 57 -19.12 10.60 -1.08
C THR A 57 -19.55 9.86 0.18
N LEU A 58 -18.60 9.30 0.93
CA LEU A 58 -18.90 8.57 2.17
C LEU A 58 -19.53 9.47 3.24
N LYS A 59 -19.02 10.70 3.43
CA LYS A 59 -19.65 11.68 4.34
C LYS A 59 -21.07 12.04 3.91
N THR A 60 -21.31 12.22 2.62
CA THR A 60 -22.64 12.48 2.07
C THR A 60 -23.61 11.34 2.35
N LEU A 61 -23.14 10.08 2.33
CA LEU A 61 -23.97 8.92 2.65
C LEU A 61 -24.20 8.74 4.16
N LEU A 62 -23.19 9.01 4.99
CA LEU A 62 -23.25 8.80 6.44
C LEU A 62 -23.98 9.92 7.19
N LYS A 63 -23.91 11.16 6.70
CA LYS A 63 -24.51 12.32 7.39
C LYS A 63 -26.03 12.20 7.56
N PRO A 64 -26.83 11.82 6.55
CA PRO A 64 -28.27 11.60 6.73
C PRO A 64 -28.58 10.49 7.74
N LEU A 65 -27.76 9.42 7.77
CA LEU A 65 -27.94 8.32 8.71
C LEU A 65 -27.69 8.76 10.15
N LEU A 66 -26.73 9.66 10.37
CA LEU A 66 -26.47 10.26 11.67
C LEU A 66 -27.62 11.17 12.10
N GLU A 67 -28.12 12.03 11.20
CA GLU A 67 -29.25 12.95 11.46
C GLU A 67 -30.55 12.18 11.77
N LEU A 68 -30.75 11.03 11.13
CA LEU A 68 -31.88 10.12 11.41
C LEU A 68 -31.67 9.21 12.63
N ASN A 69 -30.58 9.39 13.39
CA ASN A 69 -30.18 8.56 14.52
C ASN A 69 -30.11 7.05 14.20
N LYS A 70 -29.82 6.70 12.94
CA LYS A 70 -29.64 5.31 12.48
C LYS A 70 -28.24 4.78 12.78
N ILE A 71 -27.28 5.68 12.98
CA ILE A 71 -25.92 5.38 13.42
C ILE A 71 -25.55 6.30 14.58
N THR A 72 -24.67 5.83 15.48
CA THR A 72 -24.17 6.66 16.58
C THR A 72 -23.08 7.62 16.09
N PRO A 73 -22.81 8.73 16.81
CA PRO A 73 -21.68 9.61 16.51
C PRO A 73 -20.33 8.87 16.51
N GLU A 74 -20.18 7.87 17.38
CA GLU A 74 -19.01 6.99 17.42
C GLU A 74 -18.89 6.15 16.15
N ALA A 75 -19.98 5.51 15.72
CA ALA A 75 -20.02 4.76 14.46
C ALA A 75 -19.75 5.68 13.25
N TYR A 76 -20.29 6.89 13.25
CA TYR A 76 -20.00 7.89 12.21
C TYR A 76 -18.51 8.25 12.15
N SER A 77 -17.88 8.49 13.30
CA SER A 77 -16.45 8.80 13.38
C SER A 77 -15.59 7.62 12.91
N HIS A 78 -15.93 6.40 13.33
CA HIS A 78 -15.23 5.19 12.94
C HIS A 78 -15.35 4.89 11.44
N LEU A 79 -16.55 5.09 10.87
CA LEU A 79 -16.82 4.88 9.45
C LEU A 79 -16.27 6.00 8.58
N THR A 80 -16.05 7.21 9.12
CA THR A 80 -15.53 8.35 8.39
C THR A 80 -14.00 8.38 8.45
N PRO A 81 -13.29 8.11 7.36
CA PRO A 81 -11.85 7.99 7.39
C PRO A 81 -11.15 9.35 7.61
N THR A 82 -10.34 9.46 8.67
CA THR A 82 -9.64 10.72 9.02
C THR A 82 -8.34 10.91 8.25
N ALA A 83 -7.50 9.88 8.11
CA ALA A 83 -6.10 10.02 7.70
C ALA A 83 -5.81 9.82 6.20
N ASN A 84 -5.35 10.87 5.50
CA ASN A 84 -5.05 10.92 4.05
C ASN A 84 -3.80 10.12 3.64
N VAL A 85 -3.72 8.86 4.05
CA VAL A 85 -2.57 8.01 3.71
C VAL A 85 -2.92 7.20 2.48
N THR A 86 -2.18 7.39 1.39
CA THR A 86 -2.25 6.51 0.22
C THR A 86 -1.59 5.17 0.56
N PRO A 87 -2.24 4.03 0.25
CA PRO A 87 -1.62 2.72 0.41
C PRO A 87 -0.29 2.61 -0.33
N ARG A 88 0.66 1.87 0.23
CA ARG A 88 1.98 1.62 -0.37
C ARG A 88 1.97 0.23 -0.99
N ILE A 89 2.63 0.08 -2.14
CA ILE A 89 2.87 -1.24 -2.75
C ILE A 89 4.37 -1.56 -2.72
N TYR A 90 4.70 -2.79 -2.35
CA TYR A 90 6.07 -3.32 -2.41
C TYR A 90 6.05 -4.81 -2.76
N GLY A 91 7.21 -5.37 -3.10
CA GLY A 91 7.36 -6.77 -3.48
C GLY A 91 8.16 -7.57 -2.46
N THR A 92 7.71 -8.78 -2.10
CA THR A 92 8.53 -9.74 -1.34
C THR A 92 9.11 -10.81 -2.28
N PRO A 93 10.43 -11.08 -2.26
CA PRO A 93 11.03 -12.06 -3.16
C PRO A 93 10.55 -13.50 -2.89
N LYS A 94 10.07 -14.19 -3.94
CA LYS A 94 9.71 -15.61 -3.89
C LYS A 94 10.92 -16.51 -4.17
N ILE A 95 11.84 -16.60 -3.20
CA ILE A 95 13.11 -17.35 -3.32
C ILE A 95 12.98 -18.85 -3.64
N HIS A 96 11.78 -19.42 -3.51
CA HIS A 96 11.48 -20.82 -3.81
C HIS A 96 10.95 -21.03 -5.25
N LYS A 97 10.92 -19.98 -6.07
CA LYS A 97 10.51 -20.00 -7.47
C LYS A 97 11.69 -19.62 -8.37
N LYS A 98 11.72 -20.16 -9.59
CA LYS A 98 12.72 -19.81 -10.60
C LYS A 98 12.70 -18.30 -10.85
N ASP A 99 13.87 -17.70 -11.03
CA ASP A 99 14.08 -16.27 -11.27
C ASP A 99 13.65 -15.33 -10.12
N THR A 100 13.29 -15.90 -8.96
CA THR A 100 12.94 -15.17 -7.73
C THR A 100 11.98 -13.99 -7.95
N PRO A 101 10.79 -14.21 -8.56
CA PRO A 101 9.84 -13.14 -8.82
C PRO A 101 9.32 -12.49 -7.52
N LEU A 102 8.91 -11.23 -7.62
CA LEU A 102 8.28 -10.51 -6.51
C LEU A 102 6.82 -10.97 -6.28
N CYS A 103 6.42 -11.01 -5.01
CA CYS A 103 5.02 -11.08 -4.60
C CYS A 103 4.54 -9.69 -4.19
N PRO A 104 3.56 -9.07 -4.89
CA PRO A 104 3.05 -7.76 -4.49
C PRO A 104 2.37 -7.84 -3.12
N ILE A 105 2.66 -6.85 -2.27
CA ILE A 105 1.99 -6.60 -0.99
C ILE A 105 1.54 -5.15 -0.98
N VAL A 106 0.27 -4.95 -0.60
CA VAL A 106 -0.31 -3.63 -0.39
C VAL A 106 -0.34 -3.37 1.10
N ASP A 107 0.43 -2.39 1.53
CA ASP A 107 0.38 -1.87 2.88
C ASP A 107 -0.60 -0.69 2.93
N SER A 108 -1.77 -0.99 3.45
CA SER A 108 -2.82 -0.02 3.66
C SER A 108 -2.72 0.63 5.05
N ILE A 109 -1.76 0.30 5.92
CA ILE A 109 -1.68 0.82 7.30
C ILE A 109 -1.75 2.36 7.32
N GLY A 110 -2.62 2.90 8.17
CA GLY A 110 -2.96 4.33 8.21
C GLY A 110 -3.88 4.86 7.10
N SER A 111 -4.13 4.12 6.01
CA SER A 111 -5.01 4.55 4.91
C SER A 111 -6.50 4.40 5.23
N HIS A 112 -7.32 5.16 4.50
CA HIS A 112 -8.78 5.04 4.52
C HIS A 112 -9.32 3.66 4.14
N GLN A 113 -8.50 2.85 3.49
CA GLN A 113 -8.88 1.52 3.04
C GLN A 113 -8.77 0.47 4.16
N ASN A 114 -8.12 0.79 5.29
CA ASN A 114 -7.90 -0.17 6.38
C ASN A 114 -9.17 -0.61 7.11
N ASN A 115 -10.18 0.25 7.18
CA ASN A 115 -11.31 -0.02 8.06
C ASN A 115 -12.41 -0.87 7.40
N SER A 116 -12.35 -1.05 6.07
CA SER A 116 -13.41 -1.72 5.31
C SER A 116 -12.96 -2.98 4.56
N LEU A 117 -11.65 -3.22 4.38
CA LEU A 117 -11.18 -4.25 3.45
C LEU A 117 -10.46 -5.46 4.09
N GLN A 118 -10.31 -5.52 5.42
CA GLN A 118 -9.60 -6.64 6.06
C GLN A 118 -10.31 -8.01 5.96
N LYS A 119 -11.58 -8.06 5.56
CA LYS A 119 -12.37 -9.30 5.51
C LYS A 119 -12.49 -9.97 4.15
N THR A 120 -12.06 -9.35 3.05
CA THR A 120 -12.43 -9.82 1.69
C THR A 120 -11.28 -10.39 0.86
N TYR A 121 -10.02 -10.22 1.29
CA TYR A 121 -8.86 -10.70 0.54
C TYR A 121 -8.42 -12.08 1.01
N SER A 122 -9.10 -13.11 0.53
CA SER A 122 -8.51 -14.45 0.53
C SER A 122 -8.46 -15.08 -0.86
N HIS A 123 -9.29 -14.67 -1.84
CA HIS A 123 -9.35 -15.37 -3.14
C HIS A 123 -9.70 -14.52 -4.39
N GLY A 124 -9.48 -13.19 -4.41
CA GLY A 124 -9.88 -12.34 -5.55
C GLY A 124 -8.78 -11.42 -6.10
N PRO A 125 -8.92 -10.92 -7.35
CA PRO A 125 -8.02 -9.93 -7.92
C PRO A 125 -8.00 -8.67 -7.05
N VAL A 126 -6.80 -8.12 -6.88
CA VAL A 126 -6.55 -6.91 -6.08
C VAL A 126 -7.32 -5.74 -6.72
N PRO A 127 -8.13 -4.97 -5.97
CA PRO A 127 -8.84 -3.83 -6.52
C PRO A 127 -7.86 -2.77 -7.03
N PRO A 128 -8.30 -1.89 -7.94
CA PRO A 128 -7.44 -0.87 -8.53
C PRO A 128 -6.75 -0.05 -7.43
N LEU A 129 -5.45 -0.22 -7.34
CA LEU A 129 -4.59 0.44 -6.37
C LEU A 129 -4.27 1.85 -6.87
N THR A 130 -4.31 2.80 -5.96
CA THR A 130 -3.83 4.16 -6.23
C THR A 130 -2.31 4.14 -6.18
N ILE A 131 -1.68 3.94 -7.34
CA ILE A 131 -0.22 3.97 -7.48
C ILE A 131 0.16 5.34 -8.01
N ARG A 132 0.88 6.13 -7.19
CA ARG A 132 1.49 7.38 -7.64
C ARG A 132 2.88 7.06 -8.19
N THR A 133 3.01 6.97 -9.51
CA THR A 133 4.32 6.96 -10.18
C THR A 133 4.82 8.39 -10.34
N SER A 134 5.72 8.84 -9.46
CA SER A 134 6.61 9.95 -9.77
C SER A 134 7.88 9.41 -10.41
N HIS A 135 8.08 9.70 -11.69
CA HIS A 135 9.37 9.52 -12.36
C HIS A 135 10.45 10.31 -11.60
N SER A 136 11.60 9.66 -11.40
CA SER A 136 12.71 10.04 -10.51
C SER A 136 12.33 9.92 -9.03
N THR A 137 12.85 8.88 -8.36
CA THR A 137 12.54 8.50 -6.96
C THR A 137 11.04 8.35 -6.69
N GLN A 138 10.52 7.11 -6.63
CA GLN A 138 9.19 6.89 -6.08
C GLN A 138 9.20 7.44 -4.65
N THR A 139 8.57 8.59 -4.46
CA THR A 139 8.63 9.35 -3.22
C THR A 139 7.87 8.57 -2.17
N PHE A 140 8.58 7.74 -1.41
CA PHE A 140 8.14 7.33 -0.09
C PHE A 140 8.09 8.60 0.74
N SER A 141 6.91 9.02 1.19
CA SER A 141 6.84 10.17 2.09
C SER A 141 7.62 9.82 3.36
N SER A 142 8.76 10.49 3.50
CA SER A 142 9.50 10.64 4.73
C SER A 142 8.57 11.33 5.73
N GLN A 143 8.11 10.59 6.73
CA GLN A 143 8.04 11.14 8.07
C GLN A 143 8.67 10.14 9.02
N ASN A 144 9.89 10.45 9.41
CA ASN A 144 10.45 9.95 10.65
C ASN A 144 9.42 10.16 11.76
N THR A 145 8.99 9.10 12.42
CA THR A 145 8.76 9.18 13.86
C THR A 145 9.34 7.90 14.45
N LEU A 146 10.48 8.08 15.09
CA LEU A 146 11.12 7.13 15.97
C LEU A 146 10.10 6.72 17.03
N ARG A 147 9.96 5.41 17.27
CA ARG A 147 9.47 4.91 18.55
C ARG A 147 10.64 4.16 19.18
N THR A 148 11.35 4.86 20.06
CA THR A 148 12.15 4.23 21.11
C THR A 148 11.23 4.02 22.30
N ASP A 149 11.23 2.78 22.80
CA ASP A 149 10.69 2.23 24.06
C ASP A 149 9.28 2.66 24.50
#